data_AF-B4D022-F1
#
_entry.id   AF-B4D022-F1
#
_cell.length_a   1.000
_cell.length_b   1.000
_cell.length_c   1.000
_cell.angle_alpha   90.00
_cell.angle_beta   90.00
_cell.angle_gamma   90.00
#
_symmetry.space_group_name_H-M   'P 1'
#
loop_
_entity.id
_entity.type
_entity.pdbx_description
1 polymer ?
#
loop_
_entity_poly.entity_id
_entity_poly.type
_entity_poly.pdbx_seq_one_letter_code
_entity_poly.pdbx_strand_id
1 'polypeptide(L)'
;MPYQINFGNISVAKSVPTPVKTRSFRIAVLGDFSGRANRGELETGEALAARKPIKIDCDNFDEVIERLGIKIALPFGDASLEIEIASLDDLHPDRLYEKLPIFSELASLRARLKSNSTFAKAANEVQQWIGEFGAGLEPNQDIARGLSVPVDGKLSDFAQLIGRPSAPATSEDAVTSLIKKIVAPQVVAAKDPRQDAMVAAVDKALTVMMREVLHHPDFQVTESLWRSVDFLVRRLETDTQLQIVLLDISRGGTRRGRQPGRRTGKLRALSIARRTTRPGREAGRLLAGDRKLPL
;
A
#
# COMPACT_ATOMS: atom_id res chain seq x y z
N MET A 1 -36.37 -5.70 -83.37
CA MET A 1 -36.83 -5.83 -81.98
C MET A 1 -35.61 -5.78 -81.06
N PRO A 2 -35.50 -4.79 -80.16
CA PRO A 2 -34.34 -4.71 -79.28
C PRO A 2 -34.43 -5.77 -78.18
N TYR A 3 -33.36 -6.54 -78.00
CA TYR A 3 -33.25 -7.57 -76.99
C TYR A 3 -32.93 -6.93 -75.64
N GLN A 4 -33.83 -7.05 -74.67
CA GLN A 4 -33.67 -6.50 -73.33
C GLN A 4 -33.17 -7.60 -72.40
N ILE A 5 -31.91 -7.51 -71.97
CA ILE A 5 -31.30 -8.50 -71.07
C ILE A 5 -31.82 -8.25 -69.66
N ASN A 6 -32.55 -9.23 -69.12
CA ASN A 6 -33.12 -9.18 -67.79
C ASN A 6 -32.23 -9.98 -66.84
N PHE A 7 -31.32 -9.29 -66.14
CA PHE A 7 -30.57 -9.87 -65.04
C PHE A 7 -31.41 -9.68 -63.77
N GLY A 8 -32.05 -10.75 -63.29
CA GLY A 8 -32.94 -10.69 -62.14
C GLY A 8 -32.32 -9.94 -60.94
N ASN A 9 -33.16 -9.18 -60.23
CA ASN A 9 -32.73 -8.46 -59.03
C ASN A 9 -32.39 -9.44 -57.91
N ILE A 10 -31.09 -9.61 -57.63
CA ILE A 10 -30.65 -10.20 -56.36
C ILE A 10 -30.67 -9.07 -55.32
N SER A 11 -31.76 -8.97 -54.58
CA SER A 11 -31.78 -8.17 -53.34
C SER A 11 -31.00 -8.92 -52.27
N VAL A 12 -29.67 -8.80 -52.27
CA VAL A 12 -28.90 -9.12 -51.07
C VAL A 12 -29.25 -8.03 -50.08
N ALA A 13 -30.05 -8.35 -49.06
CA ALA A 13 -30.19 -7.49 -47.90
C ALA A 13 -28.78 -7.22 -47.40
N LYS A 14 -28.31 -5.98 -47.59
CA LYS A 14 -27.00 -5.54 -47.11
C LYS A 14 -27.11 -5.63 -45.59
N SER A 15 -26.68 -6.75 -45.02
CA SER A 15 -26.55 -6.86 -43.58
C SER A 15 -25.50 -5.83 -43.19
N VAL A 16 -25.96 -4.70 -42.67
CA VAL A 16 -25.09 -3.78 -41.96
C VAL A 16 -24.48 -4.63 -40.85
N PRO A 17 -23.15 -4.86 -40.83
CA PRO A 17 -22.54 -5.62 -39.76
C PRO A 17 -22.89 -4.88 -38.47
N THR A 18 -23.70 -5.49 -37.62
CA THR A 18 -23.91 -4.96 -36.28
C THR A 18 -22.51 -4.91 -35.66
N PRO A 19 -22.01 -3.73 -35.23
CA PRO A 19 -20.68 -3.66 -34.65
C PRO A 19 -20.66 -4.62 -33.47
N VAL A 20 -19.91 -5.71 -33.61
CA VAL A 20 -19.65 -6.63 -32.51
C VAL A 20 -18.99 -5.75 -31.48
N LYS A 21 -19.64 -5.52 -30.33
CA LYS A 21 -19.04 -4.83 -29.19
C LYS A 21 -17.74 -5.56 -28.85
N THR A 22 -16.62 -5.09 -29.39
CA THR A 22 -15.31 -5.62 -29.11
C THR A 22 -15.12 -5.39 -27.62
N ARG A 23 -15.15 -6.47 -26.82
CA ARG A 23 -14.96 -6.35 -25.38
C ARG A 23 -13.56 -5.77 -25.17
N SER A 24 -13.49 -4.64 -24.48
CA SER A 24 -12.24 -4.02 -24.07
C SER A 24 -11.34 -5.06 -23.38
N PHE A 25 -10.09 -5.15 -23.80
CA PHE A 25 -9.04 -5.88 -23.08
C PHE A 25 -8.79 -5.18 -21.74
N ARG A 26 -8.74 -5.95 -20.64
CA ARG A 26 -8.56 -5.41 -19.29
C ARG A 26 -7.33 -6.01 -18.62
N ILE A 27 -6.44 -5.15 -18.15
CA ILE A 27 -5.34 -5.51 -17.26
C ILE A 27 -5.85 -5.32 -15.84
N ALA A 28 -6.00 -6.43 -15.11
CA ALA A 28 -6.37 -6.38 -13.70
C ALA A 28 -5.10 -6.38 -12.84
N VAL A 29 -4.96 -5.37 -11.98
CA VAL A 29 -3.90 -5.28 -10.97
C VAL A 29 -4.53 -5.61 -9.61
N LEU A 30 -3.94 -6.58 -8.91
CA LEU A 30 -4.46 -7.08 -7.63
C LEU A 30 -3.46 -6.71 -6.53
N GLY A 31 -3.96 -6.12 -5.44
CA GLY A 31 -3.12 -5.70 -4.32
C GLY A 31 -3.95 -5.07 -3.19
N ASP A 32 -3.34 -4.90 -2.03
CA ASP A 32 -3.94 -4.21 -0.89
C ASP A 32 -3.74 -2.70 -1.03
N PHE A 33 -4.47 -2.08 -1.96
CA PHE A 33 -4.30 -0.67 -2.31
C PHE A 33 -4.76 0.28 -1.20
N SER A 34 -5.70 -0.16 -0.37
CA SER A 34 -6.25 0.63 0.73
C SER A 34 -5.59 0.37 2.09
N GLY A 35 -4.60 -0.53 2.17
CA GLY A 35 -3.86 -0.84 3.41
C GLY A 35 -4.68 -1.62 4.46
N ARG A 36 -5.71 -2.35 4.04
CA ARG A 36 -6.64 -3.05 4.95
C ARG A 36 -5.98 -4.14 5.76
N ALA A 37 -5.06 -4.90 5.17
CA ALA A 37 -4.33 -5.95 5.89
C ALA A 37 -3.50 -5.35 7.03
N ASN A 38 -2.94 -4.16 6.81
CA ASN A 38 -2.15 -3.46 7.82
C ASN A 38 -3.00 -3.04 9.02
N ARG A 39 -4.27 -2.64 8.80
CA ARG A 39 -5.23 -2.29 9.86
C ARG A 39 -6.00 -3.48 10.44
N GLY A 40 -5.74 -4.70 9.97
CA GLY A 40 -6.46 -5.90 10.40
C GLY A 40 -7.87 -6.07 9.81
N GLU A 41 -8.24 -5.27 8.82
CA GLU A 41 -9.53 -5.32 8.12
C GLU A 41 -9.53 -6.43 7.04
N LEU A 42 -9.38 -7.69 7.47
CA LEU A 42 -9.38 -8.84 6.56
C LEU A 42 -10.80 -9.30 6.23
N GLU A 43 -11.27 -8.97 5.03
CA GLU A 43 -12.54 -9.48 4.50
C GLU A 43 -12.36 -10.85 3.84
N THR A 44 -13.31 -11.76 4.08
CA THR A 44 -13.34 -13.10 3.48
C THR A 44 -14.71 -13.41 2.88
N GLY A 45 -14.76 -14.36 1.94
CA GLY A 45 -16.02 -14.90 1.42
C GLY A 45 -16.80 -13.92 0.52
N GLU A 46 -18.07 -13.71 0.81
CA GLU A 46 -19.00 -12.92 -0.02
C GLU A 46 -18.63 -11.44 -0.09
N ALA A 47 -18.11 -10.86 1.00
CA ALA A 47 -17.66 -9.46 1.04
C ALA A 47 -16.51 -9.22 0.04
N LEU A 48 -15.55 -10.14 -0.02
CA LEU A 48 -14.45 -10.10 -1.00
C LEU A 48 -14.97 -10.27 -2.44
N ALA A 49 -15.95 -11.16 -2.65
CA ALA A 49 -16.53 -11.42 -3.97
C ALA A 49 -17.39 -10.26 -4.49
N ALA A 50 -17.95 -9.44 -3.60
CA ALA A 50 -18.73 -8.25 -3.95
C ALA A 50 -17.86 -7.06 -4.40
N ARG A 51 -16.53 -7.12 -4.20
CA ARG A 51 -15.62 -6.02 -4.56
C ARG A 51 -15.62 -5.78 -6.07
N LYS A 52 -15.91 -4.53 -6.44
CA LYS A 52 -15.97 -4.11 -7.84
C LYS A 52 -14.59 -3.66 -8.30
N PRO A 53 -14.13 -4.11 -9.48
CA PRO A 53 -12.92 -3.57 -10.09
C PRO A 53 -13.07 -2.06 -10.33
N ILE A 54 -12.03 -1.31 -9.98
CA ILE A 54 -11.95 0.14 -10.14
C ILE A 54 -11.17 0.43 -11.42
N LYS A 55 -11.78 1.11 -12.40
CA LYS A 55 -11.03 1.60 -13.57
C LYS A 55 -10.05 2.69 -13.13
N ILE A 56 -8.80 2.58 -13.58
CA ILE A 56 -7.78 3.60 -13.37
C ILE A 56 -7.05 3.90 -14.68
N ASP A 57 -6.71 5.16 -14.88
CA ASP A 57 -5.90 5.71 -15.97
C ASP A 57 -5.12 6.94 -15.46
N CYS A 58 -4.39 7.63 -16.34
CA CYS A 58 -3.60 8.80 -15.96
C CYS A 58 -4.44 10.01 -15.54
N ASP A 59 -5.70 10.08 -15.98
CA ASP A 59 -6.55 11.26 -15.77
C ASP A 59 -7.30 11.17 -14.43
N ASN A 60 -7.61 9.95 -13.97
CA ASN A 60 -8.35 9.73 -12.73
C ASN A 60 -7.50 9.15 -11.58
N PHE A 61 -6.18 9.11 -11.73
CA PHE A 61 -5.27 8.45 -10.80
C PHE A 61 -5.41 8.98 -9.36
N ASP A 62 -5.32 10.29 -9.17
CA ASP A 62 -5.40 10.91 -7.84
C ASP A 62 -6.80 10.78 -7.22
N GLU A 63 -7.87 10.92 -8.02
CA GLU A 63 -9.26 10.69 -7.56
C GLU A 63 -9.44 9.26 -7.03
N VAL A 64 -8.82 8.27 -7.68
CA VAL A 64 -8.88 6.88 -7.22
C VAL A 64 -8.15 6.68 -5.90
N ILE A 65 -6.99 7.31 -5.70
CA ILE A 65 -6.24 7.27 -4.44
C ILE A 65 -7.08 7.87 -3.32
N GLU A 66 -7.59 9.10 -3.52
CA GLU A 66 -8.41 9.81 -2.54
C GLU A 66 -9.67 9.00 -2.18
N ARG A 67 -10.37 8.46 -3.19
CA ARG A 67 -11.58 7.65 -2.97
C ARG A 67 -11.31 6.36 -2.19
N LEU A 68 -10.11 5.79 -2.27
CA LEU A 68 -9.77 4.58 -1.52
C LEU A 68 -9.54 4.86 -0.03
N GLY A 69 -9.31 6.11 0.38
CA GLY A 69 -9.11 6.50 1.77
C GLY A 69 -7.97 5.72 2.41
N ILE A 70 -6.81 5.73 1.77
CA ILE A 70 -5.68 4.87 2.12
C ILE A 70 -5.14 5.30 3.48
N LYS A 71 -5.12 4.35 4.42
CA LYS A 71 -4.59 4.54 5.77
C LYS A 71 -3.64 3.42 6.14
N ILE A 72 -2.45 3.76 6.61
CA ILE A 72 -1.46 2.78 7.05
C ILE A 72 -1.07 3.11 8.48
N ALA A 73 -1.21 2.14 9.38
CA ALA A 73 -0.73 2.24 10.75
C ALA A 73 0.63 1.53 10.87
N LEU A 74 1.70 2.30 11.07
CA LEU A 74 3.06 1.80 11.24
C LEU A 74 3.33 1.49 12.72
N PRO A 75 3.50 0.22 13.13
CA PRO A 75 3.86 -0.11 14.50
C PRO A 75 5.33 0.23 14.82
N PHE A 76 5.54 0.88 15.96
CA PHE A 76 6.84 1.17 16.57
C PHE A 76 6.85 0.67 18.02
N GLY A 77 7.03 -0.64 18.19
CA GLY A 77 6.94 -1.30 19.49
C GLY A 77 5.51 -1.30 20.03
N ASP A 78 5.26 -0.51 21.07
CA ASP A 78 3.96 -0.32 21.72
C ASP A 78 3.14 0.85 21.14
N ALA A 79 3.77 1.71 20.33
CA ALA A 79 3.14 2.84 19.67
C ALA A 79 2.82 2.51 18.21
N SER A 80 1.89 3.26 17.62
CA SER A 80 1.64 3.23 16.18
C SER A 80 1.57 4.65 15.62
N LEU A 81 1.97 4.79 14.37
CA LEU A 81 1.84 6.03 13.61
C LEU A 81 0.91 5.78 12.41
N GLU A 82 -0.28 6.37 12.44
CA GLU A 82 -1.19 6.38 11.29
C GLU A 82 -0.71 7.41 10.24
N ILE A 83 -0.69 6.97 8.98
CA ILE A 83 -0.38 7.77 7.80
C ILE A 83 -1.59 7.69 6.88
N GLU A 84 -2.12 8.84 6.50
CA GLU A 84 -3.16 8.97 5.49
C GLU A 84 -2.54 9.41 4.17
N ILE A 85 -2.90 8.73 3.08
CA ILE A 85 -2.38 8.97 1.73
C ILE A 85 -3.56 9.33 0.84
N ALA A 86 -3.63 10.60 0.43
CA ALA A 86 -4.66 11.12 -0.47
C ALA A 86 -4.12 11.28 -1.91
N SER A 87 -2.80 11.33 -2.08
CA SER A 87 -2.13 11.40 -3.39
C SER A 87 -0.79 10.66 -3.36
N LEU A 88 -0.19 10.41 -4.54
CA LEU A 88 1.14 9.79 -4.61
C LEU A 88 2.23 10.68 -3.99
N ASP A 89 2.04 12.00 -4.03
CA ASP A 89 2.98 12.97 -3.44
C ASP A 89 3.06 12.87 -1.92
N ASP A 90 2.02 12.36 -1.25
CA ASP A 90 2.01 12.16 0.21
C ASP A 90 3.01 11.11 0.69
N LEU A 91 3.53 10.29 -0.23
CA LEU A 91 4.61 9.33 0.03
C LEU A 91 6.00 9.99 0.01
N HIS A 92 6.09 11.28 -0.36
CA HIS A 92 7.36 12.00 -0.38
C HIS A 92 7.83 12.32 1.05
N PRO A 93 9.15 12.23 1.36
CA PRO A 93 9.68 12.53 2.69
C PRO A 93 9.28 13.91 3.22
N ASP A 94 9.25 14.92 2.35
CA ASP A 94 8.88 16.28 2.74
C ASP A 94 7.39 16.38 3.16
N ARG A 95 6.49 15.68 2.44
CA ARG A 95 5.06 15.64 2.80
C ARG A 95 4.82 14.90 4.11
N LEU A 96 5.56 13.81 4.33
CA LEU A 96 5.52 13.10 5.60
C LEU A 96 5.98 13.98 6.76
N TYR A 97 7.03 14.77 6.56
CA TYR A 97 7.52 15.73 7.55
C TYR A 97 6.48 16.82 7.88
N GLU A 98 5.76 17.31 6.88
CA GLU A 98 4.71 18.33 7.05
C GLU A 98 3.45 17.79 7.74
N LYS A 99 3.02 16.57 7.40
CA LYS A 99 1.72 16.03 7.83
C LYS A 99 1.74 15.27 9.15
N LEU A 100 2.84 14.61 9.51
CA LEU A 100 2.83 13.72 10.66
C LEU A 100 3.08 14.48 11.98
N PRO A 101 2.22 14.31 13.01
CA PRO A 101 2.34 15.02 14.29
C PRO A 101 3.69 14.82 15.00
N ILE A 102 4.32 13.66 14.82
CA ILE A 102 5.62 13.39 15.43
C ILE A 102 6.72 14.36 14.97
N PHE A 103 6.70 14.79 13.70
CA PHE A 103 7.72 15.69 13.17
C PHE A 103 7.47 17.14 13.58
N SER A 104 6.21 17.57 13.66
CA SER A 104 5.88 18.91 14.18
C SER A 104 6.26 19.05 15.65
N GLU A 105 6.05 18.02 16.47
CA GLU A 105 6.47 18.01 17.88
C GLU A 105 8.00 18.00 18.05
N LEU A 106 8.73 17.21 17.26
CA LEU A 106 10.20 17.23 17.27
C LEU A 106 10.75 18.58 16.78
N ALA A 107 10.12 19.20 15.78
CA ALA A 107 10.47 20.53 15.31
C ALA A 107 10.20 21.61 16.37
N SER A 108 9.09 21.50 17.11
CA SER A 108 8.74 22.40 18.22
C SER A 108 9.77 22.28 19.35
N LEU A 109 10.16 21.04 19.71
CA LEU A 109 11.18 20.76 20.71
C LEU A 109 12.53 21.38 20.31
N ARG A 110 12.93 21.20 19.05
CA ARG A 110 14.14 21.80 18.49
C ARG A 110 14.12 23.32 18.60
N ALA A 111 13.01 23.98 18.25
CA ALA A 111 12.88 25.42 18.33
C ALA A 111 13.00 25.92 19.79
N ARG A 112 12.41 25.21 20.75
CA ARG A 112 12.50 25.52 22.18
C ARG A 112 13.91 25.35 22.74
N LEU A 113 14.67 24.37 22.26
CA LEU A 113 16.08 24.17 22.64
C LEU A 113 17.00 25.25 22.02
N LYS A 114 16.65 25.80 20.86
CA LYS A 114 17.41 26.90 20.25
C LYS A 114 17.20 28.26 20.93
N SER A 115 16.06 28.45 21.59
CA SER A 115 15.76 29.71 22.27
C SER A 115 16.32 29.74 23.70
N ASN A 116 17.16 30.73 24.01
CA ASN A 116 17.83 30.86 25.31
C ASN A 116 16.85 30.97 26.50
N SER A 117 15.68 31.59 26.30
CA SER A 117 14.68 31.77 27.36
C SER A 117 13.91 30.48 27.69
N THR A 118 13.74 29.58 26.72
CA THR A 118 13.02 28.32 26.88
C THR A 118 13.93 27.11 27.06
N PHE A 119 15.24 27.30 26.81
CA PHE A 119 16.24 26.24 26.83
C PHE A 119 16.22 25.43 28.13
N ALA A 120 16.27 26.07 29.29
CA ALA A 120 16.35 25.37 30.58
C ALA A 120 15.15 24.42 30.80
N LYS A 121 13.94 24.84 30.41
CA LYS A 121 12.73 24.01 30.53
C LYS A 121 12.77 22.82 29.57
N ALA A 122 13.14 23.05 28.31
CA ALA A 122 13.21 22.01 27.29
C ALA A 122 14.37 21.02 27.55
N ALA A 123 15.52 21.50 28.04
CA ALA A 123 16.65 20.68 28.42
C ALA A 123 16.28 19.71 29.57
N ASN A 124 15.58 20.21 30.59
CA ASN A 124 15.09 19.37 31.69
C ASN A 124 14.10 18.29 31.21
N GLU A 125 13.18 18.65 30.31
CA GLU A 125 12.22 17.71 29.71
C GLU A 125 12.93 16.58 28.96
N VAL A 126 13.92 16.92 28.13
CA VAL A 126 14.71 15.94 27.37
C VAL A 126 15.58 15.07 28.29
N GLN A 127 16.15 15.65 29.34
CA GLN A 127 16.94 14.91 30.33
C GLN A 127 16.11 13.91 31.13
N GLN A 128 14.84 14.20 31.42
CA GLN A 128 13.95 13.26 32.08
C GLN A 128 13.72 12.00 31.25
N TRP A 129 13.66 12.12 29.92
CA TRP A 129 13.42 10.98 29.02
C TRP A 129 14.59 10.00 28.95
N ILE A 130 15.82 10.47 29.18
CA ILE A 130 17.04 9.66 29.19
C ILE A 130 16.97 8.52 30.22
N GLY A 131 16.41 8.80 31.41
CA GLY A 131 16.29 7.82 32.48
C GLY A 131 15.22 6.75 32.23
N GLU A 132 14.21 7.05 31.41
CA GLU A 132 13.06 6.18 31.16
C GLU A 132 13.18 5.34 29.89
N PHE A 133 13.82 5.86 28.83
CA PHE A 133 13.78 5.26 27.47
C PHE A 133 15.15 5.15 26.78
N GLY A 134 16.22 4.88 27.53
CA GLY A 134 17.59 4.80 27.01
C GLY A 134 17.86 3.69 25.98
N ALA A 135 16.98 2.69 25.88
CA ALA A 135 16.99 1.70 24.81
C ALA A 135 16.24 2.29 23.60
N GLY A 136 16.95 2.49 22.49
CA GLY A 136 16.36 3.07 21.28
C GLY A 136 15.29 2.19 20.64
N LEU A 137 14.75 2.64 19.50
CA LEU A 137 13.84 1.81 18.71
C LEU A 137 14.56 0.52 18.28
N GLU A 138 13.96 -0.62 18.60
CA GLU A 138 14.39 -1.92 18.07
C GLU A 138 14.23 -1.89 16.54
N PRO A 139 15.22 -2.36 15.76
CA PRO A 139 15.14 -2.34 14.32
C PRO A 139 13.95 -3.16 13.84
N ASN A 140 13.19 -2.59 12.90
CA ASN A 140 12.04 -3.27 12.33
C ASN A 140 12.48 -4.42 11.42
N GLN A 141 12.49 -5.65 11.95
CA GLN A 141 12.85 -6.87 11.21
C GLN A 141 11.64 -7.57 10.58
N ASP A 142 10.47 -6.92 10.53
CA ASP A 142 9.24 -7.59 10.13
C ASP A 142 8.98 -7.57 8.62
N ILE A 143 8.32 -8.63 8.13
CA ILE A 143 7.73 -8.66 6.79
C ILE A 143 6.42 -7.87 6.84
N ALA A 144 6.18 -7.07 5.80
CA ALA A 144 4.95 -6.30 5.63
C ALA A 144 3.70 -7.20 5.72
N ARG A 145 2.67 -6.76 6.47
CA ARG A 145 1.44 -7.51 6.72
C ARG A 145 0.69 -7.81 5.42
N GLY A 146 0.62 -6.84 4.51
CA GLY A 146 -0.05 -6.97 3.21
C GLY A 146 0.58 -8.01 2.27
N LEU A 147 1.87 -8.32 2.44
CA LEU A 147 2.58 -9.33 1.65
C LEU A 147 2.73 -10.68 2.34
N SER A 148 2.40 -10.78 3.63
CA SER A 148 2.53 -12.03 4.38
C SER A 148 1.77 -13.17 3.69
N VAL A 149 2.52 -14.23 3.38
CA VAL A 149 2.01 -15.44 2.73
C VAL A 149 2.18 -16.59 3.71
N PRO A 150 1.11 -17.32 4.06
CA PRO A 150 1.29 -18.64 4.65
C PRO A 150 1.93 -19.52 3.58
N VAL A 151 3.23 -19.76 3.67
CA VAL A 151 3.99 -20.56 2.70
C VAL A 151 3.52 -22.02 2.71
N ASP A 152 3.02 -22.50 3.87
CA ASP A 152 2.54 -23.87 4.04
C ASP A 152 1.07 -23.99 4.45
N GLY A 153 0.35 -22.87 4.60
CA GLY A 153 -1.04 -22.87 5.09
C GLY A 153 -1.21 -23.46 6.49
N LYS A 154 -0.14 -23.51 7.29
CA LYS A 154 -0.14 -24.03 8.66
C LYS A 154 -0.88 -23.06 9.59
N LEU A 155 -1.54 -23.63 10.60
CA LEU A 155 -2.23 -22.87 11.66
C LEU A 155 -1.26 -21.96 12.45
N SER A 156 0.03 -22.32 12.51
CA SER A 156 1.10 -21.48 13.09
C SER A 156 1.29 -20.16 12.35
N ASP A 157 1.19 -20.17 11.03
CA ASP A 157 1.42 -18.98 10.19
C ASP A 157 0.19 -18.05 10.26
N PHE A 158 -1.00 -18.65 10.40
CA PHE A 158 -2.21 -17.93 10.73
C PHE A 158 -2.17 -17.38 12.16
N ALA A 159 -1.59 -18.11 13.11
CA ALA A 159 -1.34 -17.64 14.47
C ALA A 159 -0.28 -16.54 14.52
N GLN A 160 0.66 -16.46 13.57
CA GLN A 160 1.54 -15.29 13.42
C GLN A 160 0.79 -14.08 12.87
N LEU A 161 -0.15 -14.28 11.94
CA LEU A 161 -0.97 -13.21 11.38
C LEU A 161 -2.03 -12.69 12.39
N ILE A 162 -2.58 -13.58 13.23
CA ILE A 162 -3.53 -13.26 14.32
C ILE A 162 -2.82 -12.81 15.60
N GLY A 163 -1.65 -13.37 15.89
CA GLY A 163 -0.86 -13.12 17.09
C GLY A 163 -0.01 -11.86 17.01
N ARG A 164 0.18 -11.29 15.81
CA ARG A 164 0.62 -9.90 15.67
C ARG A 164 -0.57 -9.01 16.02
N PRO A 165 -0.54 -8.26 17.15
CA PRO A 165 -1.60 -7.32 17.43
C PRO A 165 -1.77 -6.38 16.24
N SER A 166 -3.02 -6.06 15.90
CA SER A 166 -3.30 -4.93 15.01
C SER A 166 -2.54 -3.73 15.56
N ALA A 167 -2.01 -2.87 14.69
CA ALA A 167 -1.36 -1.66 15.16
C ALA A 167 -2.30 -0.96 16.15
N PRO A 168 -1.86 -0.68 17.40
CA PRO A 168 -2.73 -0.02 18.38
C PRO A 168 -3.27 1.27 17.78
N ALA A 169 -4.40 1.78 18.25
CA ALA A 169 -4.89 3.07 17.75
C ALA A 169 -3.85 4.16 18.04
N THR A 170 -3.59 5.04 17.07
CA THR A 170 -2.72 6.19 17.29
C THR A 170 -3.37 7.10 18.34
N SER A 171 -2.64 7.40 19.41
CA SER A 171 -3.04 8.34 20.45
C SER A 171 -1.96 9.40 20.66
N GLU A 172 -2.32 10.56 21.21
CA GLU A 172 -1.34 11.61 21.58
C GLU A 172 -0.26 11.08 22.54
N ASP A 173 -0.67 10.20 23.46
CA ASP A 173 0.24 9.50 24.37
C ASP A 173 1.21 8.56 23.64
N ALA A 174 0.75 7.91 22.57
CA ALA A 174 1.60 7.05 21.74
C ALA A 174 2.65 7.86 20.97
N VAL A 175 2.26 9.02 20.42
CA VAL A 175 3.19 9.94 19.74
C VAL A 175 4.24 10.46 20.72
N THR A 176 3.82 10.89 21.92
CA THR A 176 4.73 11.38 22.96
C THR A 176 5.70 10.28 23.40
N SER A 177 5.21 9.05 23.61
CA SER A 177 6.05 7.90 23.98
C SER A 177 7.06 7.57 22.88
N LEU A 178 6.66 7.67 21.62
CA LEU A 178 7.53 7.45 20.47
C LEU A 178 8.64 8.53 20.40
N ILE A 179 8.30 9.80 20.60
CA ILE A 179 9.28 10.90 20.67
C ILE A 179 10.33 10.63 21.74
N LYS A 180 9.90 10.24 22.95
CA LYS A 180 10.80 9.94 24.07
C LYS A 180 11.81 8.84 23.70
N LYS A 181 11.33 7.73 23.11
CA LYS A 181 12.17 6.59 22.67
C LYS A 181 13.20 6.94 21.61
N ILE A 182 12.90 7.90 20.75
CA ILE A 182 13.80 8.29 19.66
C ILE A 182 14.84 9.30 20.15
N VAL A 183 14.42 10.26 20.98
CA VAL A 183 15.29 11.36 21.46
C VAL A 183 16.25 10.88 22.55
N ALA A 184 15.79 10.08 23.52
CA ALA A 184 16.57 9.70 24.69
C ALA A 184 17.95 9.07 24.35
N PRO A 185 18.08 8.09 23.43
CA PRO A 185 19.38 7.52 23.08
C PRO A 185 20.34 8.52 22.43
N GLN A 186 19.83 9.52 21.71
CA GLN A 186 20.68 10.50 21.02
C GLN A 186 21.30 11.51 21.98
N VAL A 187 20.61 11.80 23.09
CA VAL A 187 21.07 12.75 24.09
C VAL A 187 22.08 12.09 25.03
N VAL A 188 21.92 10.80 25.34
CA VAL A 188 22.94 10.02 26.09
C VAL A 188 24.29 10.00 25.36
N ALA A 189 24.27 9.91 24.04
CA ALA A 189 25.49 9.94 23.23
C ALA A 189 26.21 11.31 23.30
N ALA A 190 25.48 12.39 23.58
CA ALA A 190 26.03 13.72 23.80
C ALA A 190 26.54 13.84 25.26
N LYS A 191 27.83 13.53 25.49
CA LYS A 191 28.49 13.53 26.81
C LYS A 191 28.46 14.86 27.59
N ASP A 192 28.04 15.97 26.99
CA ASP A 192 28.02 17.31 27.61
C ASP A 192 26.72 18.05 27.19
N PRO A 193 25.82 18.43 28.13
CA PRO A 193 24.52 19.04 27.86
C PRO A 193 24.64 20.51 27.45
N ARG A 194 25.42 20.79 26.41
CA ARG A 194 25.45 22.10 25.76
C ARG A 194 24.25 22.23 24.84
N GLN A 195 23.76 23.46 24.68
CA GLN A 195 22.63 23.78 23.83
C GLN A 195 22.75 23.19 22.41
N ASP A 196 23.92 23.36 21.78
CA ASP A 196 24.19 22.81 20.45
C ASP A 196 24.15 21.28 20.40
N ALA A 197 24.59 20.61 21.46
CA ALA A 197 24.60 19.16 21.53
C ALA A 197 23.17 18.58 21.66
N MET A 198 22.30 19.24 22.42
CA MET A 198 20.88 18.85 22.53
C MET A 198 20.12 19.11 21.22
N VAL A 199 20.37 20.24 20.56
CA VAL A 199 19.80 20.52 19.23
C VAL A 199 20.26 19.46 18.22
N ALA A 200 21.54 19.10 18.22
CA ALA A 200 22.08 18.05 17.35
C ALA A 200 21.46 16.67 17.65
N ALA A 201 21.19 16.35 18.92
CA ALA A 201 20.52 15.12 19.31
C ALA A 201 19.09 15.05 18.75
N VAL A 202 18.34 16.16 18.80
CA VAL A 202 17.00 16.24 18.18
C VAL A 202 17.07 16.17 16.66
N ASP A 203 18.04 16.83 16.02
CA ASP A 203 18.25 16.74 14.57
C ASP A 203 18.58 15.31 14.12
N LYS A 204 19.35 14.57 14.93
CA LYS A 204 19.61 13.15 14.71
C LYS A 204 18.37 12.29 14.94
N ALA A 205 17.57 12.59 15.96
CA ALA A 205 16.29 11.93 16.23
C ALA A 205 15.31 12.08 15.05
N LEU A 206 15.18 13.29 14.49
CA LEU A 206 14.41 13.55 13.28
C LEU A 206 14.85 12.67 12.10
N THR A 207 16.17 12.61 11.86
CA THR A 207 16.75 11.80 10.78
C THR A 207 16.47 10.31 10.97
N VAL A 208 16.63 9.80 12.20
CA VAL A 208 16.35 8.40 12.53
C VAL A 208 14.86 8.11 12.33
N MET A 209 13.97 8.95 12.86
CA MET A 209 12.52 8.73 12.69
C MET A 209 12.10 8.70 11.23
N MET A 210 12.57 9.65 10.42
CA MET A 210 12.27 9.65 8.98
C MET A 210 12.78 8.38 8.29
N ARG A 211 13.99 7.93 8.65
CA ARG A 211 14.53 6.66 8.14
C ARG A 211 13.64 5.49 8.53
N GLU A 212 13.20 5.40 9.78
CA GLU A 212 12.32 4.33 10.26
C GLU A 212 10.97 4.33 9.53
N VAL A 213 10.36 5.49 9.27
CA VAL A 213 9.12 5.58 8.47
C VAL A 213 9.35 5.07 7.04
N LEU A 214 10.36 5.60 6.35
CA LEU A 214 10.63 5.28 4.93
C LEU A 214 11.10 3.83 4.72
N HIS A 215 11.73 3.22 5.73
CA HIS A 215 12.17 1.84 5.69
C HIS A 215 11.16 0.88 6.33
N HIS A 216 10.01 1.38 6.79
CA HIS A 216 8.99 0.52 7.35
C HIS A 216 8.43 -0.39 6.22
N PRO A 217 8.41 -1.72 6.41
CA PRO A 217 7.99 -2.66 5.39
C PRO A 217 6.57 -2.40 4.88
N ASP A 218 5.61 -2.10 5.76
CA ASP A 218 4.24 -1.75 5.36
C ASP A 218 4.15 -0.45 4.53
N PHE A 219 5.02 0.53 4.81
CA PHE A 219 5.10 1.77 4.03
C PHE A 219 5.66 1.47 2.63
N GLN A 220 6.81 0.79 2.54
CA GLN A 220 7.46 0.45 1.28
C GLN A 220 6.58 -0.42 0.36
N VAL A 221 5.80 -1.34 0.93
CA VAL A 221 4.85 -2.14 0.15
C VAL A 221 3.77 -1.28 -0.46
N THR A 222 3.21 -0.35 0.32
CA THR A 222 2.15 0.52 -0.20
C THR A 222 2.71 1.50 -1.24
N GLU A 223 3.87 2.09 -0.97
CA GLU A 223 4.56 2.96 -1.93
C GLU A 223 4.87 2.21 -3.24
N SER A 224 5.52 1.05 -3.16
CA SER A 224 5.90 0.28 -4.35
C SER A 224 4.68 -0.15 -5.16
N LEU A 225 3.58 -0.51 -4.50
CA LEU A 225 2.32 -0.84 -5.15
C LEU A 225 1.77 0.36 -5.95
N TRP A 226 1.71 1.54 -5.33
CA TRP A 226 1.20 2.75 -5.99
C TRP A 226 2.14 3.28 -7.06
N ARG A 227 3.45 3.24 -6.86
CA ARG A 227 4.43 3.60 -7.91
C ARG A 227 4.39 2.64 -9.08
N SER A 228 4.07 1.36 -8.84
CA SER A 228 3.87 0.39 -9.94
C SER A 228 2.62 0.72 -10.75
N VAL A 229 1.52 1.12 -10.09
CA VAL A 229 0.32 1.56 -10.80
C VAL A 229 0.56 2.85 -11.56
N ASP A 230 1.20 3.85 -10.94
CA ASP A 230 1.59 5.12 -11.58
C ASP A 230 2.43 4.84 -12.85
N PHE A 231 3.42 3.96 -12.74
CA PHE A 231 4.20 3.52 -13.89
C PHE A 231 3.34 2.90 -15.00
N LEU A 232 2.40 2.00 -14.64
CA LEU A 232 1.52 1.36 -15.62
C LEU A 232 0.62 2.36 -16.34
N VAL A 233 -0.04 3.26 -15.60
CA VAL A 233 -0.99 4.22 -16.19
C VAL A 233 -0.28 5.29 -17.02
N ARG A 234 0.97 5.63 -16.70
CA ARG A 234 1.78 6.58 -17.50
C ARG A 234 2.41 5.96 -18.74
N ARG A 235 2.57 4.63 -18.78
CA ARG A 235 3.24 3.92 -19.88
C ARG A 235 2.30 3.24 -20.85
N LEU A 236 1.06 2.98 -20.44
CA LEU A 236 0.06 2.33 -21.27
C LEU A 236 -1.01 3.35 -21.67
N GLU A 237 -1.20 3.53 -22.97
CA GLU A 237 -2.31 4.32 -23.50
C GLU A 237 -3.60 3.52 -23.31
N THR A 238 -4.44 3.94 -22.36
CA THR A 238 -5.75 3.32 -22.12
C THR A 238 -6.83 3.99 -22.95
N ASP A 239 -7.69 3.20 -23.57
CA ASP A 239 -8.75 3.67 -24.46
C ASP A 239 -9.99 2.74 -24.39
N THR A 240 -10.82 2.75 -25.43
CA THR A 240 -11.97 1.83 -25.53
C THR A 240 -11.58 0.36 -25.69
N GLN A 241 -10.35 0.09 -26.17
CA GLN A 241 -9.82 -1.25 -26.41
C GLN A 241 -8.97 -1.77 -25.24
N LEU A 242 -8.26 -0.90 -24.51
CA LEU A 242 -7.40 -1.27 -23.37
C LEU A 242 -7.78 -0.50 -22.10
N GLN A 243 -8.05 -1.22 -21.02
CA GLN A 243 -8.35 -0.64 -19.70
C GLN A 243 -7.46 -1.24 -18.61
N ILE A 244 -7.04 -0.43 -17.65
CA ILE A 244 -6.44 -0.89 -16.41
C ILE A 244 -7.52 -0.86 -15.33
N VAL A 245 -7.61 -1.94 -14.54
CA VAL A 245 -8.53 -2.03 -13.41
C VAL A 245 -7.80 -2.48 -12.15
N LEU A 246 -8.04 -1.79 -11.04
CA LEU A 246 -7.57 -2.17 -9.72
C LEU A 246 -8.59 -3.08 -9.05
N LEU A 247 -8.08 -4.11 -8.37
CA LEU A 247 -8.85 -4.93 -7.45
C LEU A 247 -8.17 -4.86 -6.09
N ASP A 248 -8.73 -4.05 -5.19
CA ASP A 248 -8.30 -3.91 -3.81
C ASP A 248 -8.61 -5.21 -3.06
N ILE A 249 -7.59 -6.02 -2.78
CA ILE A 249 -7.69 -7.26 -2.03
C ILE A 249 -6.46 -7.48 -1.17
N SER A 250 -6.68 -7.80 0.11
CA SER A 250 -5.62 -8.22 1.02
C SER A 250 -5.38 -9.73 0.91
N ARG A 251 -4.11 -10.14 0.99
CA ARG A 251 -3.72 -11.54 0.82
C ARG A 251 -4.27 -12.47 1.92
N GLY A 252 -4.46 -11.96 3.13
CA GLY A 252 -5.06 -12.69 4.25
C GLY A 252 -6.51 -13.14 4.02
N GLY A 253 -7.22 -12.56 3.04
CA GLY A 253 -8.62 -12.85 2.75
C GLY A 253 -8.88 -13.99 1.76
N THR A 254 -7.85 -14.48 1.06
CA THR A 254 -8.06 -15.39 -0.09
C THR A 254 -7.95 -16.86 0.31
N ARG A 255 -8.86 -17.36 1.16
CA ARG A 255 -9.05 -18.81 1.31
C ARG A 255 -10.23 -19.28 0.46
N ARG A 256 -9.91 -20.00 -0.60
CA ARG A 256 -10.87 -20.66 -1.49
C ARG A 256 -11.55 -21.79 -0.72
N GLY A 257 -12.82 -21.62 -0.36
CA GLY A 257 -13.70 -22.73 0.03
C GLY A 257 -13.81 -23.73 -1.12
N ARG A 258 -13.05 -24.82 -1.06
CA ARG A 258 -13.22 -25.97 -1.93
C ARG A 258 -14.14 -26.96 -1.21
N GLN A 259 -15.45 -26.77 -1.32
CA GLN A 259 -16.41 -27.85 -1.05
C GLN A 259 -16.57 -28.71 -2.31
N PRO A 260 -16.52 -30.05 -2.21
CA PRO A 260 -16.86 -30.91 -3.33
C PRO A 260 -18.38 -30.97 -3.48
N GLY A 261 -18.89 -30.44 -4.59
CA GLY A 261 -20.25 -30.72 -5.06
C GLY A 261 -21.23 -29.56 -4.95
N ARG A 262 -21.35 -28.77 -6.02
CA ARG A 262 -22.62 -28.41 -6.68
C ARG A 262 -22.31 -27.57 -7.93
N ARG A 263 -22.89 -27.96 -9.06
CA ARG A 263 -22.81 -27.26 -10.34
C ARG A 263 -23.75 -26.05 -10.31
N THR A 264 -23.22 -24.82 -10.29
CA THR A 264 -23.83 -23.62 -10.90
C THR A 264 -22.89 -22.40 -10.78
N GLY A 265 -22.77 -21.59 -11.84
CA GLY A 265 -22.23 -20.21 -11.80
C GLY A 265 -20.71 -20.04 -11.95
N LYS A 266 -20.27 -19.43 -13.06
CA LYS A 266 -18.86 -19.14 -13.39
C LYS A 266 -18.32 -17.93 -12.61
N LEU A 267 -17.44 -18.16 -11.63
CA LEU A 267 -16.39 -17.22 -11.21
C LEU A 267 -15.08 -17.99 -11.03
N ARG A 268 -14.16 -17.81 -11.98
CA ARG A 268 -12.81 -18.39 -11.93
C ARG A 268 -11.90 -17.41 -11.19
N ALA A 269 -11.57 -17.72 -9.94
CA ALA A 269 -10.42 -17.15 -9.25
C ALA A 269 -9.13 -17.63 -9.95
N LEU A 270 -8.28 -16.69 -10.36
CA LEU A 270 -7.07 -16.90 -11.13
C LEU A 270 -5.84 -16.66 -10.25
N SER A 271 -5.03 -17.69 -10.05
CA SER A 271 -3.58 -17.58 -9.85
C SER A 271 -2.90 -18.67 -10.70
N ILE A 272 -1.89 -18.26 -11.48
CA ILE A 272 -1.22 -18.95 -12.62
C ILE A 272 -0.16 -19.94 -12.06
N ALA A 273 0.22 -21.12 -12.60
CA ALA A 273 0.18 -21.74 -13.92
C ALA A 273 0.07 -23.28 -13.84
N ARG A 274 -0.63 -23.90 -14.81
CA ARG A 274 -0.14 -25.09 -15.54
C ARG A 274 -0.86 -25.17 -16.89
N ARG A 275 -0.07 -25.34 -17.96
CA ARG A 275 -0.51 -25.48 -19.36
C ARG A 275 -1.43 -26.69 -19.53
N THR A 276 -2.54 -26.52 -20.24
CA THR A 276 -3.00 -27.51 -21.21
C THR A 276 -3.59 -26.76 -22.40
N THR A 277 -2.93 -26.92 -23.54
CA THR A 277 -3.28 -26.37 -24.85
C THR A 277 -4.58 -27.04 -25.32
N ARG A 278 -5.60 -26.24 -25.67
CA ARG A 278 -6.69 -26.68 -26.54
C ARG A 278 -6.69 -25.77 -27.77
N PRO A 279 -6.76 -26.31 -29.00
CA PRO A 279 -6.72 -25.50 -30.20
C PRO A 279 -8.01 -24.66 -30.29
N GLY A 280 -7.86 -23.36 -30.58
CA GLY A 280 -8.99 -22.42 -30.77
C GLY A 280 -9.14 -21.30 -29.73
N ARG A 281 -8.21 -21.11 -28.79
CA ARG A 281 -8.12 -19.92 -27.93
C ARG A 281 -6.67 -19.54 -27.66
N GLU A 282 -6.29 -18.32 -27.99
CA GLU A 282 -5.04 -17.66 -27.59
C GLU A 282 -5.36 -16.21 -27.19
N ALA A 283 -4.59 -15.47 -26.38
CA ALA A 283 -3.65 -15.79 -25.30
C ALA A 283 -3.52 -14.49 -24.50
N GLY A 284 -3.89 -14.47 -23.22
CA GLY A 284 -3.64 -13.32 -22.34
C GLY A 284 -2.31 -13.50 -21.63
N ARG A 285 -1.30 -12.69 -21.95
CA ARG A 285 0.01 -12.71 -21.30
C ARG A 285 -0.02 -11.78 -20.09
N LEU A 286 0.38 -12.30 -18.92
CA LEU A 286 0.39 -11.62 -17.63
C LEU A 286 1.82 -11.62 -17.09
N LEU A 287 2.44 -10.45 -16.91
CA LEU A 287 3.69 -10.28 -16.16
C LEU A 287 3.79 -8.86 -15.58
N ALA A 288 3.73 -8.75 -14.26
CA ALA A 288 4.50 -7.81 -13.45
C ALA A 288 4.43 -8.32 -12.00
N GLY A 289 5.56 -8.82 -11.50
CA GLY A 289 5.70 -9.35 -10.15
C GLY A 289 7.16 -9.73 -9.94
N ASP A 290 7.83 -8.96 -9.08
CA ASP A 290 9.25 -9.06 -8.79
C ASP A 290 9.59 -10.44 -8.18
N ARG A 291 10.51 -11.17 -8.82
CA ARG A 291 11.09 -12.41 -8.29
C ARG A 291 12.51 -12.62 -8.82
N LYS A 292 13.46 -12.75 -7.90
CA LYS A 292 14.63 -13.64 -8.08
C LYS A 292 14.29 -15.01 -7.52
N LEU A 293 14.60 -16.07 -8.26
CA LEU A 293 14.54 -17.47 -7.84
C LEU A 293 15.98 -17.98 -7.69
N PRO A 294 16.40 -18.55 -6.55
CA PRO A 294 17.51 -19.49 -6.52
C PRO A 294 17.05 -20.85 -7.09
N LEU A 295 17.99 -21.54 -7.74
CA LEU A 295 17.86 -22.83 -8.44
C LEU A 295 17.24 -23.94 -7.58
#